data_AF-A0A2T4A4Y4-F1
#
_entry.id   AF-A0A2T4A4Y4-F1
#
_cell.length_a   1.000
_cell.length_b   1.000
_cell.length_c   1.000
_cell.angle_alpha   90.00
_cell.angle_beta   90.00
_cell.angle_gamma   90.00
#
_symmetry.space_group_name_H-M   'P 1'
#
loop_
_entity.id
_entity.type
_entity.pdbx_description
1 polymer ?
#
loop_
_entity_poly.entity_id
_entity_poly.type
_entity_poly.pdbx_seq_one_letter_code
_entity_poly.pdbx_strand_id
1 'polypeptide(L)'
;MQFLSQAMGISDCIILSMAPLGIVTTIVAAIRVGGPSWLKALIGRATENLAAAELELMSSSSNEVCELWNGRDVVRCAGSAPVWEFICLLPRTGLPKNPKVKIMSLEDAENDPYFYIKRYEVIIIRNLKHDVPNISHNRHRNSGRGELYLAACFGILLQIGFILYCSFIAQYSKLKPHFQKDDHAVASYAFPLTIIGSVVLSIGMFICSHVVESSTLEETFQPTEHWRARLVWLQQEKTVGDQEFKSFALYTGEDQPNIITSSRADHGKDSDEKQRQGSEGLKDFTITTVVGTVISLVGYVAQFIGFRGMHWSVSVASLIAVLTMATVRAWIRRGLAKPMFCRGLLPGFELDWFADSLRTVGN
;
A
#
# COMPACT_ATOMS: atom_id res chain seq x y z
N MET A 1 -0.01 -10.63 1.93
CA MET A 1 -0.99 -9.70 1.34
C MET A 1 -1.03 -8.36 2.06
N GLN A 2 -0.99 -8.30 3.40
CA GLN A 2 -1.06 -7.02 4.14
C GLN A 2 -0.02 -5.96 3.70
N PHE A 3 1.16 -6.39 3.19
CA PHE A 3 2.13 -5.45 2.62
C PHE A 3 1.63 -4.79 1.32
N LEU A 4 0.94 -5.55 0.46
CA LEU A 4 0.45 -5.09 -0.83
C LEU A 4 -0.78 -4.18 -0.67
N SER A 5 -1.68 -4.52 0.27
CA SER A 5 -2.84 -3.68 0.61
C SER A 5 -2.47 -2.37 1.32
N GLN A 6 -1.18 -2.08 1.47
CA GLN A 6 -0.63 -0.89 2.11
C GLN A 6 0.58 -0.35 1.33
N ALA A 7 0.90 -0.96 0.18
CA ALA A 7 1.94 -0.48 -0.71
C ALA A 7 1.44 0.81 -1.35
N MET A 8 2.36 1.77 -1.46
CA MET A 8 2.10 3.07 -2.06
C MET A 8 3.34 3.54 -2.82
N GLY A 9 3.16 3.80 -4.09
CA GLY A 9 4.16 4.25 -5.02
C GLY A 9 5.26 3.23 -5.34
N ILE A 10 6.22 3.74 -6.13
CA ILE A 10 7.25 2.93 -6.78
C ILE A 10 8.23 2.32 -5.76
N SER A 11 8.52 3.02 -4.67
CA SER A 11 9.47 2.53 -3.64
C SER A 11 8.99 1.23 -3.01
N ASP A 12 7.69 1.10 -2.75
CA ASP A 12 7.11 -0.15 -2.22
C ASP A 12 7.12 -1.28 -3.25
N CYS A 13 6.93 -0.95 -4.53
CA CYS A 13 7.11 -1.92 -5.61
C CYS A 13 8.55 -2.45 -5.65
N ILE A 14 9.56 -1.60 -5.46
CA ILE A 14 10.97 -2.03 -5.40
C ILE A 14 11.20 -2.92 -4.17
N ILE A 15 10.72 -2.52 -2.99
CA ILE A 15 10.88 -3.28 -1.74
C ILE A 15 10.24 -4.68 -1.84
N LEU A 16 9.10 -4.81 -2.52
CA LEU A 16 8.46 -6.10 -2.75
C LEU A 16 9.27 -6.99 -3.72
N SER A 17 9.95 -6.37 -4.68
CA SER A 17 10.63 -7.06 -5.78
C SER A 17 12.03 -7.57 -5.46
N MET A 18 12.71 -6.94 -4.50
CA MET A 18 14.06 -7.31 -4.06
C MET A 18 13.98 -8.43 -3.00
N ALA A 19 14.68 -9.55 -3.21
CA ALA A 19 14.51 -10.79 -2.41
C ALA A 19 13.01 -11.13 -2.19
N PRO A 20 12.29 -11.48 -3.26
CA PRO A 20 10.84 -11.62 -3.21
C PRO A 20 10.43 -12.78 -2.30
N LEU A 21 9.45 -12.51 -1.43
CA LEU A 21 8.77 -13.53 -0.62
C LEU A 21 7.33 -13.64 -1.14
N GLY A 22 6.82 -14.87 -1.29
CA GLY A 22 5.45 -15.08 -1.74
C GLY A 22 5.23 -14.78 -3.23
N ILE A 23 6.18 -15.15 -4.10
CA ILE A 23 6.13 -14.94 -5.57
C ILE A 23 4.76 -15.35 -6.14
N VAL A 24 4.30 -16.57 -5.84
CA VAL A 24 2.99 -17.07 -6.30
C VAL A 24 1.85 -16.20 -5.81
N THR A 25 1.91 -15.71 -4.56
CA THR A 25 0.86 -14.85 -4.00
C THR A 25 0.80 -13.50 -4.69
N THR A 26 1.94 -12.90 -5.05
CA THR A 26 1.98 -11.63 -5.79
C THR A 26 1.53 -11.80 -7.24
N ILE A 27 1.92 -12.90 -7.89
CA ILE A 27 1.42 -13.24 -9.23
C ILE A 27 -0.10 -13.39 -9.20
N VAL A 28 -0.64 -14.15 -8.26
CA VAL A 28 -2.09 -14.32 -8.08
C VAL A 28 -2.77 -12.98 -7.77
N ALA A 29 -2.17 -12.13 -6.94
CA ALA A 29 -2.69 -10.80 -6.65
C ALA A 29 -2.80 -9.93 -7.91
N ALA A 30 -1.73 -9.86 -8.71
CA ALA A 30 -1.72 -9.12 -9.97
C ALA A 30 -2.77 -9.65 -10.96
N ILE A 31 -2.93 -10.97 -11.06
CA ILE A 31 -3.96 -11.61 -11.91
C ILE A 31 -5.37 -11.25 -11.44
N ARG A 32 -5.63 -11.29 -10.13
CA ARG A 32 -6.95 -10.96 -9.56
C ARG A 32 -7.34 -9.51 -9.82
N VAL A 33 -6.38 -8.59 -9.71
CA VAL A 33 -6.60 -7.16 -9.93
C VAL A 33 -6.69 -6.84 -11.43
N GLY A 34 -5.65 -7.16 -12.23
CA GLY A 34 -5.51 -6.73 -13.62
C GLY A 34 -5.48 -7.82 -14.69
N GLY A 35 -5.68 -9.08 -14.33
CA GLY A 35 -5.60 -10.19 -15.28
C GLY A 35 -6.83 -10.32 -16.20
N PRO A 36 -6.65 -10.87 -17.41
CA PRO A 36 -7.77 -11.21 -18.29
C PRO A 36 -8.58 -12.38 -17.72
N SER A 37 -9.84 -12.53 -18.14
CA SER A 37 -10.77 -13.54 -17.61
C SER A 37 -10.24 -14.97 -17.69
N TRP A 38 -9.50 -15.33 -18.74
CA TRP A 38 -8.91 -16.67 -18.89
C TRP A 38 -7.81 -16.93 -17.84
N LEU A 39 -7.02 -15.91 -17.49
CA LEU A 39 -5.95 -16.03 -16.51
C LEU A 39 -6.52 -16.06 -15.08
N LYS A 40 -7.60 -15.30 -14.85
CA LYS A 40 -8.41 -15.40 -13.63
C LYS A 40 -9.06 -16.78 -13.49
N ALA A 41 -9.55 -17.38 -14.58
CA ALA A 41 -10.09 -18.73 -14.56
C ALA A 41 -9.04 -19.79 -14.23
N LEU A 42 -7.81 -19.65 -14.72
CA LEU A 42 -6.71 -20.56 -14.44
C LEU A 42 -6.39 -20.65 -12.93
N ILE A 43 -6.49 -19.54 -12.20
CA ILE A 43 -6.28 -19.50 -10.75
C ILE A 43 -7.55 -19.79 -9.93
N GLY A 44 -8.64 -20.21 -10.57
CA GLY A 44 -9.92 -20.51 -9.91
C GLY A 44 -10.71 -19.28 -9.47
N ARG A 45 -10.47 -18.11 -10.06
CA ARG A 45 -11.10 -16.82 -9.71
C ARG A 45 -11.86 -16.19 -10.89
N ALA A 46 -12.41 -17.02 -11.78
CA ALA A 46 -13.12 -16.57 -13.00
C ALA A 46 -14.29 -15.62 -12.71
N THR A 47 -15.03 -15.87 -11.62
CA THR A 47 -16.25 -15.15 -11.23
C THR A 47 -16.03 -14.29 -9.99
N GLU A 48 -14.79 -13.91 -9.71
CA GLU A 48 -14.47 -13.06 -8.56
C GLU A 48 -14.85 -11.60 -8.82
N ASN A 49 -15.58 -11.00 -7.87
CA ASN A 49 -15.93 -9.58 -7.92
C ASN A 49 -14.69 -8.72 -7.71
N LEU A 50 -14.61 -7.59 -8.42
CA LEU A 50 -13.51 -6.63 -8.29
C LEU A 50 -13.35 -6.14 -6.84
N ALA A 51 -14.47 -5.90 -6.15
CA ALA A 51 -14.50 -5.53 -4.73
C ALA A 51 -13.83 -6.58 -3.82
N ALA A 52 -13.90 -7.87 -4.16
CA ALA A 52 -13.23 -8.92 -3.38
C ALA A 52 -11.70 -8.87 -3.55
N ALA A 53 -11.23 -8.54 -4.75
CA ALA A 53 -9.80 -8.31 -4.99
C ALA A 53 -9.33 -7.03 -4.27
N GLU A 54 -10.10 -5.94 -4.35
CA GLU A 54 -9.80 -4.67 -3.67
C GLU A 54 -9.73 -4.84 -2.15
N LEU A 55 -10.69 -5.58 -1.57
CA LEU A 55 -10.77 -5.85 -0.15
C LEU A 55 -9.48 -6.44 0.42
N GLU A 56 -8.86 -7.37 -0.32
CA GLU A 56 -7.71 -8.15 0.14
C GLU A 56 -6.35 -7.62 -0.33
N LEU A 57 -6.30 -6.94 -1.48
CA LEU A 57 -5.05 -6.70 -2.21
C LEU A 57 -4.67 -5.23 -2.39
N MET A 58 -5.63 -4.32 -2.36
CA MET A 58 -5.43 -2.92 -2.74
C MET A 58 -5.39 -2.01 -1.51
N SER A 59 -4.69 -0.87 -1.62
CA SER A 59 -4.68 0.18 -0.58
C SER A 59 -5.96 1.02 -0.60
N SER A 60 -6.68 1.03 -1.72
CA SER A 60 -7.85 1.86 -1.96
C SER A 60 -9.06 1.52 -1.09
N SER A 61 -9.90 2.53 -0.88
CA SER A 61 -11.29 2.35 -0.46
C SER A 61 -12.23 2.78 -1.60
N SER A 62 -13.41 2.18 -1.64
CA SER A 62 -14.45 2.48 -2.63
C SER A 62 -15.85 2.30 -2.04
N ASN A 63 -16.89 2.60 -2.81
CA ASN A 63 -18.27 2.35 -2.40
C ASN A 63 -18.60 0.85 -2.20
N GLU A 64 -17.70 -0.05 -2.59
CA GLU A 64 -17.82 -1.48 -2.38
C GLU A 64 -16.86 -2.03 -1.32
N VAL A 65 -15.89 -1.25 -0.86
CA VAL A 65 -14.91 -1.64 0.16
C VAL A 65 -14.62 -0.45 1.07
N CYS A 66 -14.96 -0.58 2.35
CA CYS A 66 -14.73 0.47 3.35
C CYS A 66 -13.89 -0.02 4.53
N GLU A 67 -13.33 0.94 5.27
CA GLU A 67 -12.59 0.69 6.50
C GLU A 67 -13.43 1.12 7.70
N LEU A 68 -13.64 0.19 8.64
CA LEU A 68 -14.50 0.41 9.81
C LEU A 68 -13.83 -0.08 11.08
N TRP A 69 -14.12 0.60 12.19
CA TRP A 69 -13.68 0.21 13.53
C TRP A 69 -14.67 -0.76 14.16
N ASN A 70 -14.19 -1.95 14.51
CA ASN A 70 -14.99 -3.00 15.14
C ASN A 70 -14.98 -2.97 16.68
N GLY A 71 -14.45 -1.90 17.29
CA GLY A 71 -14.26 -1.80 18.75
C GLY A 71 -12.86 -2.18 19.22
N ARG A 72 -12.06 -2.87 18.40
CA ARG A 72 -10.69 -3.27 18.72
C ARG A 72 -9.66 -2.80 17.69
N ASP A 73 -10.00 -2.92 16.41
CA ASP A 73 -9.13 -2.55 15.30
C ASP A 73 -9.95 -2.04 14.10
N VAL A 74 -9.27 -1.41 13.14
CA VAL A 74 -9.84 -1.08 11.82
C VAL A 74 -9.78 -2.33 10.98
N VAL A 75 -10.94 -2.70 10.44
CA VAL A 75 -11.12 -3.81 9.52
C VAL A 75 -11.60 -3.28 8.18
N ARG A 76 -11.11 -3.89 7.09
CA ARG A 76 -11.66 -3.66 5.75
C ARG A 76 -12.87 -4.57 5.57
N CYS A 77 -13.97 -4.03 5.08
CA CYS A 77 -15.23 -4.73 4.90
C CYS A 77 -15.81 -4.50 3.50
N ALA A 78 -16.45 -5.53 2.94
CA ALA A 78 -17.19 -5.41 1.70
C ALA A 78 -18.51 -4.66 1.95
N GLY A 79 -18.73 -3.59 1.20
CA GLY A 79 -19.83 -2.64 1.35
C GLY A 79 -19.33 -1.22 1.67
N SER A 80 -20.27 -0.31 1.91
CA SER A 80 -19.98 1.06 2.30
C SER A 80 -20.78 1.43 3.54
N ALA A 81 -20.15 2.18 4.44
CA ALA A 81 -20.78 2.77 5.60
C ALA A 81 -20.48 4.27 5.67
N PRO A 82 -21.43 5.08 6.16
CA PRO A 82 -21.24 6.52 6.29
C PRO A 82 -20.21 6.77 7.39
N VAL A 83 -19.00 7.12 6.97
CA VAL A 83 -17.93 7.60 7.83
C VAL A 83 -17.60 9.01 7.40
N TRP A 84 -17.78 9.98 8.30
CA TRP A 84 -17.41 11.35 8.01
C TRP A 84 -15.95 11.60 8.37
N GLU A 85 -15.15 12.01 7.40
CA GLU A 85 -13.77 12.42 7.59
C GLU A 85 -13.67 13.95 7.71
N PHE A 86 -13.09 14.40 8.82
CA PHE A 86 -12.78 15.78 9.10
C PHE A 86 -11.27 15.95 9.27
N ILE A 87 -10.70 16.89 8.50
CA ILE A 87 -9.32 17.34 8.63
C ILE A 87 -9.33 18.64 9.42
N CYS A 88 -8.87 18.57 10.66
CA CYS A 88 -8.74 19.71 11.56
C CYS A 88 -7.35 20.34 11.40
N LEU A 89 -7.30 21.55 10.84
CA LEU A 89 -6.11 22.35 10.72
C LEU A 89 -6.00 23.33 11.88
N LEU A 90 -4.91 23.18 12.63
CA LEU A 90 -4.58 23.96 13.82
C LEU A 90 -3.33 24.80 13.57
N PRO A 91 -3.30 26.08 13.96
CA PRO A 91 -2.11 26.91 13.78
C PRO A 91 -0.95 26.41 14.63
N ARG A 92 0.26 26.34 14.06
CA ARG A 92 1.47 25.88 14.77
C ARG A 92 1.87 26.78 15.93
N THR A 93 1.55 28.07 15.83
CA THR A 93 1.88 29.10 16.82
C THR A 93 1.05 29.00 18.11
N GLY A 94 0.14 28.03 18.19
CA GLY A 94 -0.78 27.84 19.31
C GLY A 94 -2.16 28.44 19.00
N LEU A 95 -3.17 27.94 19.70
CA LEU A 95 -4.54 28.42 19.53
C LEU A 95 -4.76 29.75 20.28
N PRO A 96 -5.42 30.73 19.66
CA PRO A 96 -5.88 31.92 20.37
C PRO A 96 -6.97 31.55 21.38
N LYS A 97 -7.17 32.38 22.42
CA LYS A 97 -8.17 32.14 23.49
C LYS A 97 -9.61 31.96 23.00
N ASN A 98 -9.95 32.50 21.83
CA ASN A 98 -11.25 32.33 21.17
C ASN A 98 -11.01 32.12 19.67
N PRO A 99 -10.67 30.89 19.23
CA PRO A 99 -10.43 30.63 17.82
C PRO A 99 -11.75 30.73 17.05
N LYS A 100 -11.73 31.46 15.93
CA LYS A 100 -12.82 31.36 14.95
C LYS A 100 -12.72 30.00 14.27
N VAL A 101 -13.76 29.20 14.35
CA VAL A 101 -13.84 27.91 13.67
C VAL A 101 -14.49 28.14 12.30
N LYS A 102 -13.80 27.77 11.23
CA LYS A 102 -14.33 27.82 9.86
C LYS A 102 -14.45 26.40 9.32
N ILE A 103 -15.63 26.05 8.83
CA ILE A 103 -15.89 24.78 8.16
C ILE A 103 -15.88 25.01 6.66
N MET A 104 -15.19 24.18 5.89
CA MET A 104 -15.17 24.22 4.42
C MET A 104 -15.01 22.82 3.83
N SER A 105 -15.28 22.65 2.54
CA SER A 105 -14.97 21.40 1.85
C SER A 105 -13.48 21.33 1.48
N LEU A 106 -12.99 20.12 1.17
CA LEU A 106 -11.62 19.92 0.71
C LEU A 106 -11.35 20.65 -0.62
N GLU A 107 -12.33 20.68 -1.52
CA GLU A 107 -12.24 21.42 -2.79
C GLU A 107 -12.16 22.92 -2.59
N ASP A 108 -12.96 23.48 -1.67
CA ASP A 108 -12.91 24.90 -1.35
C ASP A 108 -11.56 25.27 -0.72
N ALA A 109 -11.01 24.41 0.13
CA ALA A 109 -9.72 24.63 0.78
C ALA A 109 -8.56 24.60 -0.22
N GLU A 110 -8.61 23.69 -1.19
CA GLU A 110 -7.61 23.56 -2.27
C GLU A 110 -7.63 24.77 -3.21
N ASN A 111 -8.81 25.29 -3.52
CA ASN A 111 -9.00 26.40 -4.45
C ASN A 111 -8.93 27.79 -3.80
N ASP A 112 -8.77 27.90 -2.47
CA ASP A 112 -8.75 29.19 -1.77
C ASP A 112 -7.38 29.88 -1.89
N PRO A 113 -7.24 30.96 -2.69
CA PRO A 113 -5.97 31.64 -2.86
C PRO A 113 -5.53 32.39 -1.60
N TYR A 114 -6.41 32.60 -0.61
CA TYR A 114 -6.10 33.33 0.63
C TYR A 114 -5.87 32.41 1.83
N PHE A 115 -5.73 31.10 1.60
CA PHE A 115 -5.56 30.11 2.65
C PHE A 115 -4.37 30.42 3.59
N TYR A 116 -3.27 30.97 3.05
CA TYR A 116 -2.05 31.29 3.80
C TYR A 116 -2.18 32.49 4.78
N ILE A 117 -3.23 33.31 4.63
CA ILE A 117 -3.44 34.53 5.43
C ILE A 117 -4.18 34.23 6.74
N LYS A 118 -4.92 33.11 6.83
CA LYS A 118 -5.84 32.77 7.93
C LYS A 118 -5.15 32.21 9.18
N ARG A 119 -4.06 32.82 9.64
CA ARG A 119 -3.14 32.24 10.65
C ARG A 119 -3.68 32.13 12.09
N TYR A 120 -4.89 32.62 12.37
CA TYR A 120 -5.49 32.66 13.71
C TYR A 120 -6.86 31.95 13.80
N GLU A 121 -7.21 31.17 12.79
CA GLU A 121 -8.48 30.44 12.74
C GLU A 121 -8.23 28.94 12.94
N VAL A 122 -9.24 28.20 13.37
CA VAL A 122 -9.24 26.73 13.29
C VAL A 122 -10.05 26.35 12.07
N ILE A 123 -9.45 25.65 11.13
CA ILE A 123 -10.11 25.28 9.88
C ILE A 123 -10.47 23.79 9.96
N ILE A 124 -11.74 23.49 9.80
CA ILE A 124 -12.25 22.13 9.73
C ILE A 124 -12.63 21.87 8.29
N ILE A 125 -11.89 20.99 7.65
CA ILE A 125 -12.13 20.62 6.26
C ILE A 125 -12.90 19.31 6.27
N ARG A 126 -14.07 19.29 5.64
CA ARG A 126 -14.80 18.05 5.39
C ARG A 126 -14.36 17.49 4.05
N ASN A 127 -13.88 16.24 4.05
CA ASN A 127 -13.61 15.55 2.80
C ASN A 127 -14.94 15.10 2.19
N LEU A 128 -15.31 15.72 1.07
CA LEU A 128 -16.51 15.38 0.30
C LEU A 128 -16.16 14.68 -1.02
N LYS A 129 -14.88 14.63 -1.41
CA LYS A 129 -14.42 13.97 -2.63
C LYS A 129 -14.54 12.45 -2.53
N HIS A 130 -14.43 11.91 -1.32
CA HIS A 130 -14.50 10.47 -1.06
C HIS A 130 -15.54 10.15 0.02
N ASP A 131 -16.54 9.36 -0.35
CA ASP A 131 -17.58 8.87 0.57
C ASP A 131 -17.04 7.86 1.60
N VAL A 132 -15.82 7.33 1.38
CA VAL A 132 -15.22 6.27 2.18
C VAL A 132 -13.74 6.58 2.45
N PRO A 133 -13.37 6.98 3.68
CA PRO A 133 -12.00 7.38 4.02
C PRO A 133 -11.05 6.19 4.24
N ASN A 134 -9.74 6.43 4.10
CA ASN A 134 -8.68 5.46 4.40
C ASN A 134 -8.16 5.69 5.84
N ILE A 135 -8.75 4.98 6.80
CA ILE A 135 -8.44 5.13 8.23
C ILE A 135 -7.11 4.43 8.57
N SER A 136 -6.89 3.23 8.04
CA SER A 136 -5.71 2.39 8.28
C SER A 136 -4.42 3.07 7.84
N HIS A 137 -4.50 3.79 6.72
CA HIS A 137 -3.36 4.47 6.13
C HIS A 137 -2.95 5.71 6.93
N ASN A 138 -3.94 6.43 7.48
CA ASN A 138 -3.72 7.67 8.21
C ASN A 138 -3.68 7.50 9.74
N ARG A 139 -3.73 6.26 10.23
CA ARG A 139 -3.70 5.90 11.66
C ARG A 139 -2.43 6.35 12.35
N HIS A 140 -1.29 6.25 11.67
CA HIS A 140 0.00 6.60 12.23
C HIS A 140 0.69 7.62 11.33
N ARG A 141 1.58 8.42 11.92
CA ARG A 141 2.50 9.29 11.18
C ARG A 141 3.17 8.47 10.09
N ASN A 142 2.80 8.74 8.85
CA ASN A 142 3.25 7.98 7.68
C ASN A 142 4.78 7.86 7.72
N SER A 143 5.28 6.65 7.47
CA SER A 143 6.72 6.40 7.37
C SER A 143 7.32 7.42 6.42
N GLY A 144 8.34 8.15 6.87
CA GLY A 144 8.93 9.19 6.05
C GLY A 144 9.37 8.61 4.71
N ARG A 145 9.13 9.33 3.60
CA ARG A 145 9.59 8.89 2.26
C ARG A 145 11.05 8.44 2.28
N GLY A 146 11.88 9.08 3.12
CA GLY A 146 13.27 8.69 3.37
C GLY A 146 13.46 7.27 3.93
N GLU A 147 12.65 6.81 4.89
CA GLU A 147 12.76 5.42 5.40
C GLU A 147 12.43 4.41 4.30
N LEU A 148 11.44 4.71 3.47
CA LEU A 148 11.04 3.88 2.33
C LEU A 148 12.15 3.82 1.27
N TYR A 149 12.75 4.97 0.93
CA TYR A 149 13.88 5.03 0.01
C TYR A 149 15.10 4.27 0.55
N LEU A 150 15.43 4.43 1.84
CA LEU A 150 16.54 3.71 2.46
C LEU A 150 16.32 2.20 2.42
N ALA A 151 15.10 1.72 2.69
CA ALA A 151 14.76 0.32 2.59
C ALA A 151 14.83 -0.21 1.14
N ALA A 152 14.36 0.56 0.17
CA ALA A 152 14.46 0.21 -1.25
C ALA A 152 15.93 0.09 -1.70
N CYS A 153 16.76 1.08 -1.35
CA CYS A 153 18.20 1.06 -1.60
C CYS A 153 18.88 -0.14 -0.92
N PHE A 154 18.53 -0.42 0.34
CA PHE A 154 19.05 -1.57 1.06
C PHE A 154 18.67 -2.89 0.37
N GLY A 155 17.44 -3.04 -0.09
CA GLY A 155 16.99 -4.21 -0.85
C GLY A 155 17.77 -4.41 -2.15
N ILE A 156 18.02 -3.33 -2.90
CA ILE A 156 18.83 -3.38 -4.12
C ILE A 156 20.27 -3.80 -3.80
N LEU A 157 20.88 -3.20 -2.77
CA LEU A 157 22.23 -3.55 -2.34
C LEU A 157 22.34 -5.01 -1.90
N LEU A 158 21.32 -5.51 -1.19
CA LEU A 158 21.25 -6.91 -0.77
C LEU A 158 21.16 -7.85 -1.97
N GLN A 159 20.34 -7.50 -2.98
CA GLN A 159 20.21 -8.28 -4.22
C GLN A 159 21.53 -8.28 -5.02
N ILE A 160 22.21 -7.14 -5.12
CA ILE A 160 23.53 -7.04 -5.76
C ILE A 160 24.55 -7.87 -4.98
N GLY A 161 24.57 -7.77 -3.65
CA GLY A 161 25.44 -8.56 -2.78
C GLY A 161 25.25 -10.07 -2.97
N PHE A 162 23.99 -10.51 -3.11
CA PHE A 162 23.67 -11.91 -3.42
C PHE A 162 24.24 -12.35 -4.78
N ILE A 163 24.10 -11.52 -5.82
CA ILE A 163 24.67 -11.79 -7.15
C ILE A 163 26.19 -11.85 -7.11
N LEU A 164 26.84 -10.94 -6.37
CA LEU A 164 28.29 -10.95 -6.17
C LEU A 164 28.75 -12.20 -5.42
N TYR A 165 28.01 -12.63 -4.39
CA TYR A 165 28.29 -13.87 -3.68
C TYR A 165 28.17 -15.10 -4.60
N CYS A 166 27.12 -15.18 -5.41
CA CYS A 166 26.97 -16.24 -6.42
C CYS A 166 28.14 -16.25 -7.41
N SER A 167 28.60 -15.06 -7.83
CA SER A 167 29.73 -14.89 -8.74
C SER A 167 31.03 -15.35 -8.13
N PHE A 168 31.26 -14.98 -6.87
CA PHE A 168 32.42 -15.40 -6.09
C PHE A 168 32.46 -16.92 -5.95
N ILE A 169 31.36 -17.57 -5.55
CA ILE A 169 31.28 -19.03 -5.39
C ILE A 169 31.49 -19.75 -6.74
N ALA A 170 30.90 -19.25 -7.82
CA ALA A 170 31.08 -19.84 -9.15
C ALA A 170 32.53 -19.74 -9.66
N GLN A 171 33.23 -18.64 -9.36
CA GLN A 171 34.65 -18.51 -9.68
C GLN A 171 35.53 -19.37 -8.76
N TYR A 172 35.28 -19.39 -7.46
CA TYR A 172 36.05 -20.19 -6.49
C TYR A 172 35.89 -21.70 -6.70
N SER A 173 34.71 -22.17 -7.13
CA SER A 173 34.47 -23.58 -7.50
C SER A 173 35.35 -24.05 -8.67
N LYS A 174 35.78 -23.13 -9.55
CA LYS A 174 36.74 -23.43 -10.62
C LYS A 174 38.20 -23.50 -10.14
N LEU A 175 38.52 -22.89 -8.99
CA LEU A 175 39.89 -22.76 -8.48
C LEU A 175 40.24 -23.71 -7.32
N LYS A 176 39.27 -24.22 -6.55
CA LYS A 176 39.55 -25.16 -5.44
C LYS A 176 38.54 -26.32 -5.38
N PRO A 177 39.00 -27.59 -5.33
CA PRO A 177 38.14 -28.78 -5.34
C PRO A 177 37.29 -28.97 -4.06
N HIS A 178 37.53 -28.20 -2.99
CA HIS A 178 36.78 -28.33 -1.72
C HIS A 178 35.38 -27.70 -1.73
N PHE A 179 34.99 -27.02 -2.83
CA PHE A 179 33.66 -26.45 -3.07
C PHE A 179 33.02 -27.05 -4.32
N GLN A 180 33.21 -28.37 -4.50
CA GLN A 180 32.52 -29.16 -5.50
C GLN A 180 31.13 -29.55 -4.98
N LYS A 181 30.19 -29.67 -5.92
CA LYS A 181 28.89 -30.27 -5.63
C LYS A 181 29.00 -31.74 -6.01
N ASP A 182 28.88 -32.63 -5.02
CA ASP A 182 28.92 -34.08 -5.24
C ASP A 182 30.17 -34.52 -6.05
N ASP A 183 31.37 -34.06 -5.66
CA ASP A 183 32.67 -34.33 -6.32
C ASP A 183 32.79 -33.90 -7.80
N HIS A 184 31.84 -33.10 -8.29
CA HIS A 184 31.87 -32.50 -9.62
C HIS A 184 31.88 -30.96 -9.57
N ALA A 185 32.50 -30.36 -10.58
CA ALA A 185 32.47 -28.91 -10.76
C ALA A 185 31.03 -28.43 -10.96
N VAL A 186 30.69 -27.26 -10.40
CA VAL A 186 29.39 -26.62 -10.61
C VAL A 186 29.10 -26.52 -12.11
N ALA A 187 27.92 -26.98 -12.52
CA ALA A 187 27.55 -27.00 -13.93
C ALA A 187 27.62 -25.59 -14.52
N SER A 188 28.25 -25.44 -15.68
CA SER A 188 28.53 -24.11 -16.28
C SER A 188 27.26 -23.30 -16.58
N TYR A 189 26.11 -23.97 -16.72
CA TYR A 189 24.81 -23.31 -16.89
C TYR A 189 24.19 -22.80 -15.58
N ALA A 190 24.54 -23.37 -14.42
CA ALA A 190 23.86 -23.11 -13.16
C ALA A 190 24.06 -21.68 -12.65
N PHE A 191 25.29 -21.18 -12.78
CA PHE A 191 25.64 -19.81 -12.41
C PHE A 191 24.92 -18.73 -13.25
N PRO A 192 25.06 -18.70 -14.60
CA PRO A 192 24.39 -17.68 -15.40
C PRO A 192 22.86 -17.78 -15.28
N LEU A 193 22.30 -18.99 -15.18
CA LEU A 193 20.87 -19.19 -15.01
C LEU A 193 20.35 -18.66 -13.66
N THR A 194 21.16 -18.77 -12.59
CA THR A 194 20.82 -18.22 -11.27
C THR A 194 20.76 -16.70 -11.29
N ILE A 195 21.74 -16.04 -11.92
CA ILE A 195 21.76 -14.57 -12.04
C ILE A 195 20.61 -14.10 -12.91
N ILE A 196 20.49 -14.65 -14.13
CA ILE A 196 19.44 -14.27 -15.07
C ILE A 196 18.07 -14.52 -14.43
N GLY A 197 17.85 -15.70 -13.83
CA GLY A 197 16.62 -16.02 -13.12
C GLY A 197 16.30 -15.03 -12.00
N SER A 198 17.29 -14.65 -11.19
CA SER A 198 17.10 -13.69 -10.09
C SER A 198 16.75 -12.29 -10.58
N VAL A 199 17.41 -11.81 -11.64
CA VAL A 199 17.13 -10.49 -12.24
C VAL A 199 15.76 -10.47 -12.92
N VAL A 200 15.48 -11.47 -13.75
CA VAL A 200 14.20 -11.63 -14.47
C VAL A 200 13.06 -11.75 -13.46
N LEU A 201 13.23 -12.52 -12.38
CA LEU A 201 12.24 -12.64 -11.32
C LEU A 201 12.00 -11.29 -10.63
N SER A 202 13.04 -10.55 -10.26
CA SER A 202 12.88 -9.23 -9.63
C SER A 202 12.16 -8.24 -10.54
N ILE A 203 12.44 -8.25 -11.86
CA ILE A 203 11.71 -7.41 -12.83
C ILE A 203 10.24 -7.84 -12.93
N GLY A 204 9.97 -9.14 -13.03
CA GLY A 204 8.61 -9.67 -13.08
C GLY A 204 7.81 -9.29 -11.84
N MET A 205 8.41 -9.44 -10.66
CA MET A 205 7.78 -9.07 -9.38
C MET A 205 7.50 -7.56 -9.30
N PHE A 206 8.38 -6.73 -9.85
CA PHE A 206 8.17 -5.28 -9.93
C PHE A 206 6.97 -4.95 -10.81
N ILE A 207 6.87 -5.56 -12.00
CA ILE A 207 5.73 -5.37 -12.88
C ILE A 207 4.43 -5.85 -12.20
N CYS A 208 4.44 -7.01 -11.55
CA CYS A 208 3.26 -7.53 -10.84
C CYS A 208 2.83 -6.61 -9.69
N SER A 209 3.80 -6.07 -8.93
CA SER A 209 3.51 -5.10 -7.87
C SER A 209 2.94 -3.80 -8.44
N HIS A 210 3.57 -3.29 -9.51
CA HIS A 210 3.16 -2.07 -10.16
C HIS A 210 1.75 -2.15 -10.74
N VAL A 211 1.34 -3.33 -11.25
CA VAL A 211 -0.04 -3.56 -11.73
C VAL A 211 -1.05 -3.37 -10.60
N VAL A 212 -0.76 -3.89 -9.41
CA VAL A 212 -1.66 -3.75 -8.26
C VAL A 212 -1.70 -2.29 -7.79
N GLU A 213 -0.53 -1.66 -7.71
CA GLU A 213 -0.37 -0.25 -7.35
C GLU A 213 -1.07 0.70 -8.33
N SER A 214 -0.93 0.47 -9.64
CA SER A 214 -1.55 1.33 -10.66
C SER A 214 -3.07 1.20 -10.72
N SER A 215 -3.65 0.22 -10.01
CA SER A 215 -5.09 0.07 -9.87
C SER A 215 -5.68 0.97 -8.78
N THR A 216 -4.82 1.65 -8.02
CA THR A 216 -5.20 2.59 -6.98
C THR A 216 -4.73 4.00 -7.37
N LEU A 217 -5.62 4.99 -7.23
CA LEU A 217 -5.30 6.40 -7.37
C LEU A 217 -5.03 6.97 -5.98
N GLU A 218 -3.82 7.47 -5.78
CA GLU A 218 -3.36 7.96 -4.49
C GLU A 218 -3.14 9.47 -4.55
N GLU A 219 -3.83 10.19 -3.67
CA GLU A 219 -3.64 11.62 -3.45
C GLU A 219 -3.03 11.83 -2.06
N THR A 220 -1.95 12.60 -2.00
CA THR A 220 -1.31 12.96 -0.73
C THR A 220 -1.44 14.46 -0.51
N PHE A 221 -2.17 14.83 0.54
CA PHE A 221 -2.30 16.21 0.98
C PHE A 221 -1.27 16.51 2.07
N GLN A 222 -0.60 17.66 1.96
CA GLN A 222 0.33 18.15 2.97
C GLN A 222 -0.21 19.45 3.57
N PRO A 223 -0.24 19.58 4.91
CA PRO A 223 -0.57 20.85 5.54
C PRO A 223 0.53 21.86 5.24
N THR A 224 0.15 23.09 4.89
CA THR A 224 1.10 24.19 4.71
C THR A 224 1.92 24.40 5.99
N GLU A 225 3.16 24.89 5.89
CA GLU A 225 4.13 24.96 6.99
C GLU A 225 3.63 25.59 8.30
N HIS A 226 2.64 26.48 8.24
CA HIS A 226 2.08 27.16 9.42
C HIS A 226 0.99 26.36 10.14
N TRP A 227 0.53 25.25 9.56
CA TRP A 227 -0.56 24.45 10.05
C TRP A 227 -0.08 23.08 10.56
N ARG A 228 -0.88 22.50 11.45
CA ARG A 228 -0.80 21.12 11.93
C ARG A 228 -2.14 20.47 11.58
N ALA A 229 -2.11 19.35 10.88
CA ALA A 229 -3.33 18.62 10.54
C ALA A 229 -3.59 17.51 11.56
N ARG A 230 -4.85 17.33 11.94
CA ARG A 230 -5.33 16.16 12.68
C ARG A 230 -6.57 15.62 11.99
N LEU A 231 -6.70 14.30 11.97
CA LEU A 231 -7.83 13.64 11.36
C LEU A 231 -8.80 13.19 12.45
N VAL A 232 -10.08 13.37 12.15
CA VAL A 232 -11.19 12.87 12.96
C VAL A 232 -12.14 12.14 12.02
N TRP A 233 -12.42 10.87 12.32
CA TRP A 233 -13.41 10.07 11.63
C TRP A 233 -14.59 9.80 12.55
N LEU A 234 -15.78 10.14 12.09
CA LEU A 234 -17.04 9.82 12.77
C LEU A 234 -17.69 8.67 12.03
N GLN A 235 -17.60 7.48 12.61
CA GLN A 235 -18.29 6.30 12.13
C GLN A 235 -19.69 6.25 12.75
N GLN A 236 -20.71 6.07 11.93
CA GLN A 236 -22.08 5.84 12.39
C GLN A 236 -22.36 4.35 12.58
N GLU A 237 -23.37 4.05 13.40
CA GLU A 237 -23.88 2.70 13.55
C GLU A 237 -24.47 2.19 12.23
N LYS A 238 -23.95 1.06 11.76
CA LYS A 238 -24.42 0.40 10.54
C LYS A 238 -24.03 -1.07 10.52
N THR A 239 -24.91 -1.90 9.98
CA THR A 239 -24.59 -3.29 9.63
C THR A 239 -24.00 -3.36 8.23
N VAL A 240 -22.82 -3.94 8.09
CA VAL A 240 -22.12 -4.12 6.81
C VAL A 240 -21.79 -5.60 6.65
N GLY A 241 -22.40 -6.24 5.65
CA GLY A 241 -22.39 -7.70 5.53
C GLY A 241 -23.08 -8.33 6.75
N ASP A 242 -22.38 -9.25 7.41
CA ASP A 242 -22.87 -9.95 8.61
C ASP A 242 -22.38 -9.33 9.92
N GLN A 243 -21.68 -8.19 9.87
CA GLN A 243 -21.11 -7.54 11.05
C GLN A 243 -21.84 -6.23 11.38
N GLU A 244 -22.17 -6.06 12.66
CA GLU A 244 -22.72 -4.83 13.20
C GLU A 244 -21.60 -3.91 13.69
N PHE A 245 -21.52 -2.71 13.12
CA PHE A 245 -20.59 -1.68 13.54
C PHE A 245 -21.34 -0.63 14.36
N LYS A 246 -20.81 -0.29 15.52
CA LYS A 246 -21.37 0.76 16.40
C LYS A 246 -20.82 2.14 16.03
N SER A 247 -21.45 3.17 16.56
CA SER A 247 -20.99 4.55 16.44
C SER A 247 -19.71 4.80 17.24
N PHE A 248 -18.68 5.32 16.56
CA PHE A 248 -17.38 5.63 17.15
C PHE A 248 -16.79 6.91 16.56
N ALA A 249 -16.19 7.73 17.42
CA ALA A 249 -15.24 8.76 16.99
C ALA A 249 -13.83 8.18 17.05
N LEU A 250 -13.10 8.28 15.95
CA LEU A 250 -11.69 7.92 15.84
C LEU A 250 -10.92 9.21 15.56
N TYR A 251 -9.76 9.38 16.17
CA TYR A 251 -8.94 10.57 15.92
C TYR A 251 -7.46 10.29 16.07
N THR A 252 -6.66 11.06 15.32
CA THR A 252 -5.20 11.01 15.42
C THR A 252 -4.73 11.81 16.63
N GLY A 253 -4.02 11.18 17.57
CA GLY A 253 -3.46 11.89 18.74
C GLY A 253 -2.21 12.71 18.43
N GLU A 254 -1.52 12.38 17.34
CA GLU A 254 -0.36 13.12 16.82
C GLU A 254 -0.76 13.89 15.56
N ASP A 255 -0.06 14.98 15.27
CA ASP A 255 -0.33 15.71 14.02
C ASP A 255 0.22 14.93 12.83
N GLN A 256 -0.59 14.93 11.78
CA GLN A 256 -0.30 14.24 10.55
C GLN A 256 0.52 15.15 9.63
N PRO A 257 1.73 14.72 9.23
CA PRO A 257 2.53 15.48 8.28
C PRO A 257 1.98 15.35 6.86
N ASN A 258 1.31 14.23 6.55
CA ASN A 258 0.71 13.92 5.26
C ASN A 258 -0.64 13.25 5.53
N ILE A 259 -1.63 13.55 4.71
CA ILE A 259 -2.94 12.89 4.70
C ILE A 259 -3.03 12.18 3.37
N ILE A 260 -3.35 10.89 3.39
CA ILE A 260 -3.38 10.07 2.19
C ILE A 260 -4.79 9.57 1.96
N THR A 261 -5.30 9.84 0.77
CA THR A 261 -6.55 9.29 0.26
C THR A 261 -6.22 8.41 -0.93
N SER A 262 -6.64 7.15 -0.84
CA SER A 262 -6.48 6.18 -1.90
C SER A 262 -7.87 5.70 -2.33
N SER A 263 -8.18 5.95 -3.59
CA SER A 263 -9.42 5.52 -4.22
C SER A 263 -9.13 4.53 -5.33
N ARG A 264 -10.10 3.67 -5.62
CA ARG A 264 -9.95 2.71 -6.71
C ARG A 264 -9.90 3.47 -8.03
N ALA A 265 -8.92 3.16 -8.89
CA ALA A 265 -8.85 3.73 -10.23
C ALA A 265 -10.07 3.29 -11.03
N ASP A 266 -11.05 4.17 -11.19
CA ASP A 266 -12.24 3.88 -11.98
C ASP A 266 -11.93 4.10 -13.47
N HIS A 267 -11.56 3.03 -14.16
CA HIS A 267 -11.43 3.04 -15.62
C HIS A 267 -12.79 2.97 -16.35
N GLY A 268 -13.92 3.03 -15.63
CA GLY A 268 -15.23 2.68 -16.17
C GLY A 268 -16.38 3.66 -15.94
N LYS A 269 -16.26 4.70 -15.11
CA LYS A 269 -17.34 5.70 -14.94
C LYS A 269 -16.82 7.13 -14.93
N ASP A 270 -16.71 7.70 -16.12
CA ASP A 270 -17.15 9.08 -16.30
C ASP A 270 -17.69 9.28 -17.72
N SER A 271 -19.01 9.49 -17.79
CA SER A 271 -19.76 10.27 -18.77
C SER A 271 -19.35 10.21 -20.26
N ASP A 272 -20.06 9.36 -21.02
CA ASP A 272 -20.49 9.47 -22.45
C ASP A 272 -19.56 9.96 -23.60
N GLU A 273 -18.27 10.25 -23.43
CA GLU A 273 -17.42 10.71 -24.56
C GLU A 273 -16.08 9.97 -24.80
N LYS A 274 -15.63 9.06 -23.93
CA LYS A 274 -14.27 8.43 -24.01
C LYS A 274 -14.23 6.94 -24.33
N GLN A 275 -15.22 6.41 -25.05
CA GLN A 275 -15.31 4.97 -25.34
C GLN A 275 -14.18 4.40 -26.24
N ARG A 276 -13.43 5.26 -26.97
CA ARG A 276 -12.29 4.82 -27.81
C ARG A 276 -10.95 4.79 -27.06
N GLN A 277 -10.73 5.67 -26.08
CA GLN A 277 -9.45 5.77 -25.34
C GLN A 277 -9.39 4.81 -24.14
N GLY A 278 -10.52 4.53 -23.48
CA GLY A 278 -10.59 3.59 -22.36
C GLY A 278 -10.31 2.12 -22.73
N SER A 279 -10.62 1.73 -23.98
CA SER A 279 -10.32 0.37 -24.45
C SER A 279 -8.82 0.12 -24.68
N GLU A 280 -8.02 1.14 -24.97
CA GLU A 280 -6.57 0.98 -25.14
C GLU A 280 -5.88 0.87 -23.78
N GLY A 281 -6.20 1.75 -22.82
CA GLY A 281 -5.62 1.69 -21.48
C GLY A 281 -5.91 0.38 -20.72
N LEU A 282 -7.14 -0.16 -20.85
CA LEU A 282 -7.49 -1.45 -20.22
C LEU A 282 -6.76 -2.63 -20.88
N LYS A 283 -6.52 -2.57 -22.19
CA LYS A 283 -5.73 -3.58 -22.91
C LYS A 283 -4.27 -3.51 -22.51
N ASP A 284 -3.69 -2.32 -22.42
CA ASP A 284 -2.31 -2.11 -21.99
C ASP A 284 -2.09 -2.62 -20.56
N PHE A 285 -3.03 -2.35 -19.65
CA PHE A 285 -2.99 -2.84 -18.28
C PHE A 285 -3.07 -4.37 -18.19
N THR A 286 -3.97 -4.98 -18.97
CA THR A 286 -4.12 -6.45 -19.06
C THR A 286 -2.87 -7.11 -19.63
N ILE A 287 -2.30 -6.53 -20.69
CA ILE A 287 -1.07 -7.01 -21.33
C ILE A 287 0.09 -6.91 -20.34
N THR A 288 0.22 -5.80 -19.62
CA THR A 288 1.26 -5.60 -18.61
C THR A 288 1.17 -6.67 -17.51
N THR A 289 -0.04 -7.02 -17.08
CA THR A 289 -0.27 -8.12 -16.12
C THR A 289 0.18 -9.46 -16.69
N VAL A 290 -0.21 -9.80 -17.92
CA VAL A 290 0.20 -11.06 -18.57
C VAL A 290 1.73 -11.12 -18.70
N VAL A 291 2.36 -10.05 -19.18
CA VAL A 291 3.82 -9.97 -19.31
C VAL A 291 4.50 -10.12 -17.95
N GLY A 292 4.04 -9.42 -16.92
CA GLY A 292 4.59 -9.50 -15.56
C GLY A 292 4.50 -10.91 -14.99
N THR A 293 3.36 -11.60 -15.18
CA THR A 293 3.14 -12.96 -14.67
C THR A 293 4.03 -13.98 -15.38
N VAL A 294 4.18 -13.89 -16.72
CA VAL A 294 5.05 -14.77 -17.51
C VAL A 294 6.52 -14.55 -17.15
N ILE A 295 6.97 -13.29 -17.09
CA ILE A 295 8.35 -12.95 -16.71
C ILE A 295 8.67 -13.49 -15.31
N SER A 296 7.77 -13.29 -14.34
CA SER A 296 7.95 -13.78 -12.97
C SER A 296 8.05 -15.30 -12.91
N LEU A 297 7.19 -16.02 -13.65
CA LEU A 297 7.19 -17.48 -13.67
C LEU A 297 8.45 -18.03 -14.32
N VAL A 298 8.87 -17.48 -15.46
CA VAL A 298 10.11 -17.85 -16.16
C VAL A 298 11.32 -17.58 -15.28
N GLY A 299 11.39 -16.41 -14.65
CA GLY A 299 12.46 -16.04 -13.71
C GLY A 299 12.53 -17.00 -12.51
N TYR A 300 11.39 -17.34 -11.93
CA TYR A 300 11.30 -18.27 -10.80
C TYR A 300 11.79 -19.67 -11.17
N VAL A 301 11.34 -20.23 -12.30
CA VAL A 301 11.77 -21.55 -12.77
C VAL A 301 13.26 -21.56 -13.11
N ALA A 302 13.75 -20.54 -13.81
CA ALA A 302 15.16 -20.39 -14.13
C ALA A 302 16.02 -20.33 -12.85
N GLN A 303 15.63 -19.51 -11.87
CA GLN A 303 16.33 -19.40 -10.59
C GLN A 303 16.34 -20.72 -9.83
N PHE A 304 15.20 -21.45 -9.82
CA PHE A 304 15.10 -22.75 -9.15
C PHE A 304 16.03 -23.80 -9.76
N ILE A 305 16.07 -23.89 -11.10
CA ILE A 305 17.00 -24.78 -11.82
C ILE A 305 18.45 -24.37 -11.56
N GLY A 306 18.73 -23.06 -11.53
CA GLY A 306 20.03 -22.51 -11.18
C GLY A 306 20.51 -22.93 -9.79
N PHE A 307 19.68 -22.73 -8.76
CA PHE A 307 19.97 -23.16 -7.38
C PHE A 307 20.21 -24.66 -7.27
N ARG A 308 19.43 -25.46 -8.03
CA ARG A 308 19.65 -26.91 -8.08
C ARG A 308 21.00 -27.27 -8.69
N GLY A 309 21.61 -26.44 -9.53
CA GLY A 309 22.95 -26.67 -10.07
C GLY A 309 24.09 -26.09 -9.23
N MET A 310 23.83 -25.20 -8.28
CA MET A 310 24.84 -24.54 -7.45
C MET A 310 25.11 -25.27 -6.12
N HIS A 311 26.19 -24.86 -5.45
CA HIS A 311 26.53 -25.28 -4.09
C HIS A 311 25.42 -24.87 -3.11
N TRP A 312 25.14 -25.70 -2.11
CA TRP A 312 24.03 -25.50 -1.16
C TRP A 312 24.08 -24.16 -0.41
N SER A 313 25.28 -23.60 -0.23
CA SER A 313 25.47 -22.30 0.43
C SER A 313 24.76 -21.15 -0.30
N VAL A 314 24.54 -21.26 -1.61
CA VAL A 314 23.79 -20.26 -2.39
C VAL A 314 22.33 -20.22 -1.97
N SER A 315 21.70 -21.39 -1.81
CA SER A 315 20.33 -21.48 -1.32
C SER A 315 20.21 -20.90 0.09
N VAL A 316 21.18 -21.15 0.97
CA VAL A 316 21.21 -20.58 2.32
C VAL A 316 21.41 -19.06 2.28
N ALA A 317 22.30 -18.54 1.44
CA ALA A 317 22.48 -17.10 1.26
C ALA A 317 21.20 -16.44 0.74
N SER A 318 20.48 -17.09 -0.19
CA SER A 318 19.19 -16.59 -0.68
C SER A 318 18.13 -16.56 0.42
N LEU A 319 18.08 -17.58 1.28
CA LEU A 319 17.17 -17.63 2.42
C LEU A 319 17.46 -16.51 3.42
N ILE A 320 18.74 -16.26 3.72
CA ILE A 320 19.16 -15.15 4.59
C ILE A 320 18.73 -13.81 3.98
N ALA A 321 18.90 -13.61 2.67
CA ALA A 321 18.49 -12.39 2.00
C ALA A 321 16.96 -12.17 2.09
N VAL A 322 16.18 -13.23 1.83
CA VAL A 322 14.70 -13.20 1.92
C VAL A 322 14.24 -12.92 3.36
N LEU A 323 14.82 -13.58 4.36
CA LEU A 323 14.50 -13.34 5.78
C LEU A 323 14.85 -11.91 6.18
N THR A 324 16.02 -11.41 5.79
CA THR A 324 16.45 -10.03 6.08
C THR A 324 15.46 -9.03 5.49
N MET A 325 15.06 -9.21 4.23
CA MET A 325 14.06 -8.33 3.59
C MET A 325 12.67 -8.48 4.21
N ALA A 326 12.28 -9.67 4.66
CA ALA A 326 11.03 -9.86 5.39
C ALA A 326 11.00 -9.03 6.69
N THR A 327 12.12 -9.01 7.43
CA THR A 327 12.24 -8.18 8.64
C THR A 327 12.20 -6.69 8.33
N VAL A 328 12.88 -6.25 7.27
CA VAL A 328 12.83 -4.85 6.80
C VAL A 328 11.40 -4.44 6.42
N ARG A 329 10.70 -5.27 5.64
CA ARG A 329 9.29 -5.04 5.27
C ARG A 329 8.39 -4.94 6.49
N ALA A 330 8.57 -5.81 7.49
CA ALA A 330 7.82 -5.77 8.74
C ALA A 330 8.13 -4.51 9.56
N TRP A 331 9.39 -4.07 9.61
CA TRP A 331 9.80 -2.85 10.31
C TRP A 331 9.12 -1.61 9.72
N ILE A 332 9.16 -1.43 8.40
CA ILE A 332 8.55 -0.27 7.72
C ILE A 332 7.07 -0.12 8.06
N ARG A 333 6.39 -1.25 8.32
CA ARG A 333 4.94 -1.32 8.59
C ARG A 333 4.59 -1.44 10.08
N ARG A 334 5.54 -1.28 11.00
CA ARG A 334 5.30 -1.30 12.46
C ARG A 334 4.23 -0.31 12.95
N GLY A 335 3.94 0.73 12.16
CA GLY A 335 2.91 1.72 12.46
C GLY A 335 1.48 1.18 12.47
N LEU A 336 1.19 0.08 11.77
CA LEU A 336 -0.17 -0.48 11.67
C LEU A 336 -0.69 -1.04 13.01
N ALA A 337 0.22 -1.52 13.86
CA ALA A 337 -0.09 -2.08 15.17
C ALA A 337 -0.29 -1.03 16.28
N LYS A 338 -0.15 0.27 15.98
CA LYS A 338 -0.36 1.31 16.99
C LYS A 338 -1.85 1.49 17.28
N PRO A 339 -2.26 1.57 18.55
CA PRO A 339 -3.65 1.79 18.90
C PRO A 339 -4.09 3.18 18.41
N MET A 340 -5.30 3.27 17.84
CA MET A 340 -5.95 4.55 17.61
C MET A 340 -6.69 5.02 18.85
N PHE A 341 -6.81 6.32 18.99
CA PHE A 341 -7.70 6.89 19.98
C PHE A 341 -9.13 6.78 19.46
N CYS A 342 -9.97 6.12 20.25
CA CYS A 342 -11.37 5.90 19.94
C CYS A 342 -12.26 6.29 21.12
N ARG A 343 -13.45 6.79 20.82
CA ARG A 343 -14.50 7.03 21.80
C ARG A 343 -15.83 6.49 21.28
N GLY A 344 -16.50 5.68 22.08
CA GLY A 344 -17.86 5.22 21.77
C GLY A 344 -18.84 6.37 21.81
N LEU A 345 -19.74 6.42 20.84
CA LEU A 345 -20.74 7.47 20.69
C LEU A 345 -22.16 6.90 20.80
N LEU A 346 -23.10 7.79 21.11
CA LEU A 346 -24.53 7.48 20.99
C LEU A 346 -24.91 7.55 19.50
N PRO A 347 -25.60 6.52 18.98
CA PRO A 347 -26.06 6.51 17.59
C PRO A 347 -26.91 7.73 17.25
N GLY A 348 -26.59 8.38 16.13
CA GLY A 348 -27.29 9.57 15.63
C GLY A 348 -26.85 10.90 16.24
N PHE A 349 -26.02 10.88 17.29
CA PHE A 349 -25.48 12.09 17.96
C PHE A 349 -23.99 12.30 17.68
N GLU A 350 -23.44 11.71 16.62
CA GLU A 350 -22.01 11.74 16.34
C GLU A 350 -21.52 13.14 15.96
N LEU A 351 -22.30 13.86 15.14
CA LEU A 351 -22.02 15.26 14.79
C LEU A 351 -22.16 16.19 15.99
N ASP A 352 -23.17 15.96 16.84
CA ASP A 352 -23.40 16.77 18.03
C ASP A 352 -22.24 16.64 19.01
N TRP A 353 -21.72 15.41 19.18
CA TRP A 353 -20.51 15.16 19.95
C TRP A 353 -19.29 15.89 19.36
N PHE A 354 -19.13 15.84 18.03
CA PHE A 354 -18.02 16.54 17.38
C PHE A 354 -18.13 18.06 17.57
N ALA A 355 -19.32 18.64 17.39
CA ALA A 355 -19.57 20.05 17.63
C ALA A 355 -19.30 20.46 19.09
N ASP A 356 -19.72 19.66 20.06
CA ASP A 356 -19.43 19.90 21.48
C ASP A 356 -17.93 19.81 21.78
N SER A 357 -17.21 18.88 21.15
CA SER A 357 -15.75 18.76 21.32
C SER A 357 -15.02 20.03 20.86
N LEU A 358 -15.51 20.70 19.81
CA LEU A 358 -14.93 21.94 19.29
C LEU A 358 -15.10 23.13 20.24
N ARG A 359 -16.12 23.10 21.11
CA ARG A 359 -16.31 24.12 22.14
C ARG A 359 -15.13 24.20 23.10
N THR A 360 -14.45 23.08 23.34
CA THR A 360 -13.33 23.00 24.28
C THR A 360 -11.98 23.40 23.69
N VAL A 361 -11.89 23.62 22.37
CA VAL A 361 -10.63 23.83 21.64
C VAL A 361 -9.92 25.16 22.02
N GLY A 362 -10.58 26.08 22.73
CA GLY A 362 -10.02 27.36 23.20
C GLY A 362 -9.85 27.54 24.71
N ASN A 363 -10.23 26.55 25.53
CA ASN A 363 -10.20 26.66 27.00
C ASN A 363 -8.94 26.08 27.65
#